data_AF-A0A383A3Y0-F1
#
_entry.id   AF-A0A383A3Y0-F1
#
_cell.length_a   1.000
_cell.length_b   1.000
_cell.length_c   1.000
_cell.angle_alpha   90.00
_cell.angle_beta   90.00
_cell.angle_gamma   90.00
#
_symmetry.space_group_name_H-M   'P 1'
#
loop_
_entity.id
_entity.type
_entity.pdbx_description
1 polymer ?
#
loop_
_entity_poly.entity_id
_entity_poly.type
_entity_poly.pdbx_seq_one_letter_code
_entity_poly.pdbx_strand_id
1 'polypeptide(L)'
;QRTVKLMEVCRLRSTPIMTFINKLDREGRDPMELLDEVESVLKIDCAPMTWPIGTGRRFRGIYHLLNDRIQLFERKGGEWLSAARLINGLSSSELDEAIGTDADLLREEVELVRGASHGFDAESYLLGLLTPVFFGSALNGEGTPELMDAFVTHAPSPVPRHTDARVVDSEEQKFTGFVFKIQANMDPAHHDRIAFLRITSGRFSRGMRVYHVRTGRNIQLNNAVTFMASRREAAADAVAGDIIGLHNHGTIQ
;
A
#
# COMPACT_ATOMS: atom_id res chain seq x y z
N GLN A 1 14.91 -0.07 12.53
CA GLN A 1 15.56 1.25 12.26
C GLN A 1 15.01 1.98 11.04
N ARG A 2 15.04 1.42 9.81
CA ARG A 2 14.47 2.10 8.62
C ARG A 2 12.95 2.28 8.70
N THR A 3 12.22 1.28 9.21
CA THR A 3 10.77 1.33 9.42
C THR A 3 10.35 2.51 10.30
N VAL A 4 11.02 2.71 11.44
CA VAL A 4 10.78 3.83 12.36
C VAL A 4 10.97 5.18 11.67
N LYS A 5 12.09 5.35 10.95
CA LYS A 5 12.38 6.59 10.21
C LYS A 5 11.34 6.90 9.13
N LEU A 6 10.88 5.88 8.40
CA LEU A 6 9.83 6.07 7.39
C LEU A 6 8.49 6.45 8.03
N MET A 7 8.16 5.82 9.16
CA MET A 7 6.96 6.15 9.93
C MET A 7 6.97 7.58 10.46
N GLU A 8 8.12 8.06 10.96
CA GLU A 8 8.28 9.47 11.36
C GLU A 8 7.98 10.42 10.20
N VAL A 9 8.43 10.10 8.98
CA VAL A 9 8.13 10.89 7.77
C VAL A 9 6.65 10.83 7.40
N CYS A 10 6.00 9.66 7.50
CA CYS A 10 4.57 9.51 7.23
C CYS A 10 3.71 10.30 8.22
N ARG A 11 4.09 10.33 9.51
CA ARG A 11 3.37 11.11 10.54
C ARG A 11 3.36 12.61 10.29
N LEU A 12 4.44 13.17 9.75
CA LEU A 12 4.52 14.60 9.43
C LEU A 12 3.43 15.07 8.45
N ARG A 13 2.80 14.12 7.74
CA ARG A 13 1.75 14.39 6.76
C ARG A 13 0.47 13.62 7.04
N SER A 14 0.34 13.04 8.25
CA SER A 14 -0.80 12.19 8.62
C SER A 14 -1.13 11.18 7.53
N THR A 15 -0.11 10.54 6.95
CA THR A 15 -0.29 9.66 5.78
C THR A 15 -0.89 8.34 6.25
N PRO A 16 -2.05 7.90 5.72
CA PRO A 16 -2.64 6.62 6.08
C PRO A 16 -1.70 5.46 5.78
N ILE A 17 -1.62 4.49 6.69
CA ILE A 17 -0.68 3.37 6.61
C ILE A 17 -1.45 2.07 6.73
N MET A 18 -1.27 1.18 5.75
CA MET A 18 -1.68 -0.22 5.85
C MET A 18 -0.45 -1.08 6.14
N THR A 19 -0.58 -2.01 7.07
CA THR A 19 0.53 -2.86 7.51
C THR A 19 0.38 -4.25 6.93
N PHE A 20 1.44 -4.77 6.29
CA PHE A 20 1.49 -6.15 5.81
C PHE A 20 2.66 -6.89 6.45
N ILE A 21 2.35 -7.83 7.34
CA ILE A 21 3.30 -8.73 7.98
C ILE A 21 3.57 -9.87 7.00
N ASN A 22 4.71 -9.77 6.33
CA ASN A 22 5.15 -10.68 5.28
C ASN A 22 6.01 -11.82 5.84
N LYS A 23 6.21 -12.85 5.01
CA LYS A 23 7.10 -14.02 5.23
C LYS A 23 6.59 -15.03 6.24
N LEU A 24 5.26 -15.21 6.33
CA LEU A 24 4.67 -16.25 7.18
C LEU A 24 5.00 -17.68 6.73
N ASP A 25 5.50 -17.86 5.51
CA ASP A 25 6.08 -19.11 5.02
C ASP A 25 7.37 -19.50 5.76
N ARG A 26 7.92 -18.62 6.60
CA ARG A 26 9.16 -18.83 7.37
C ARG A 26 8.89 -18.80 8.86
N GLU A 27 9.72 -19.52 9.61
CA GLU A 27 9.73 -19.43 11.08
C GLU A 27 9.99 -17.98 11.48
N GLY A 28 9.14 -17.47 12.36
CA GLY A 28 9.08 -16.07 12.73
C GLY A 28 8.68 -15.90 14.19
N ARG A 29 8.50 -14.64 14.57
CA ARG A 29 7.95 -14.29 15.87
C ARG A 29 6.46 -14.58 15.92
N ASP A 30 5.94 -14.65 17.13
CA ASP A 30 4.51 -14.78 17.37
C ASP A 30 3.73 -13.59 16.77
N PRO A 31 2.58 -13.83 16.09
CA PRO A 31 1.77 -12.77 15.51
C PRO A 31 1.31 -11.70 16.51
N MET A 32 0.99 -12.08 17.76
CA MET A 32 0.58 -11.12 18.78
C MET A 32 1.76 -10.26 19.24
N GLU A 33 2.93 -10.86 19.43
CA GLU A 33 4.15 -10.09 19.71
C GLU A 33 4.48 -9.09 18.59
N LEU A 34 4.21 -9.46 17.33
CA LEU A 34 4.43 -8.57 16.20
C LEU A 34 3.43 -7.40 16.20
N LEU A 35 2.17 -7.62 16.57
CA LEU A 35 1.22 -6.54 16.75
C LEU A 35 1.67 -5.57 17.84
N ASP A 36 2.02 -6.08 19.02
CA ASP A 36 2.50 -5.26 20.14
C ASP A 36 3.78 -4.49 19.78
N GLU A 37 4.70 -5.11 19.02
CA GLU A 37 5.88 -4.42 18.50
C GLU A 37 5.48 -3.28 17.54
N VAL A 38 4.52 -3.49 16.64
CA VAL A 38 4.04 -2.45 15.72
C VAL A 38 3.42 -1.30 16.52
N GLU A 39 2.55 -1.57 17.48
CA GLU A 39 1.92 -0.54 18.31
C GLU A 39 2.94 0.23 19.14
N SER A 40 3.82 -0.47 19.86
CA SER A 40 4.79 0.16 20.77
C SER A 40 5.88 0.94 20.03
N VAL A 41 6.44 0.37 18.96
CA VAL A 41 7.55 0.97 18.21
C VAL A 41 7.05 2.03 17.24
N LEU A 42 5.93 1.75 16.56
CA LEU A 42 5.36 2.65 15.57
C LEU A 42 4.22 3.51 16.12
N LYS A 43 3.94 3.49 17.43
CA LYS A 43 2.98 4.35 18.15
C LYS A 43 1.71 4.61 17.35
N ILE A 44 1.08 3.56 16.87
CA ILE A 44 -0.10 3.58 16.00
C ILE A 44 -0.98 2.39 16.39
N ASP A 45 -2.29 2.59 16.46
CA ASP A 45 -3.22 1.55 16.89
C ASP A 45 -3.31 0.49 15.79
N CYS A 46 -3.22 -0.79 16.16
CA CYS A 46 -3.33 -1.89 15.20
C CYS A 46 -4.76 -2.43 15.13
N ALA A 47 -5.28 -2.53 13.91
CA ALA A 47 -6.55 -3.18 13.63
C ALA A 47 -6.33 -4.43 12.76
N PRO A 48 -6.27 -5.63 13.33
CA PRO A 48 -6.08 -6.85 12.57
C PRO A 48 -7.27 -7.11 11.63
N MET A 49 -6.99 -7.11 10.31
CA MET A 49 -7.97 -7.40 9.27
C MET A 49 -7.96 -8.88 8.91
N THR A 50 -6.76 -9.45 8.85
CA THR A 50 -6.54 -10.89 8.72
C THR A 50 -5.70 -11.41 9.89
N TRP A 51 -5.79 -12.72 10.16
CA TRP A 51 -5.03 -13.43 11.17
C TRP A 51 -4.40 -14.68 10.55
N PRO A 52 -3.14 -15.00 10.83
CA PRO A 52 -2.50 -16.17 10.25
C PRO A 52 -2.95 -17.45 10.94
N ILE A 53 -3.07 -18.54 10.17
CA ILE A 53 -3.33 -19.88 10.69
C ILE A 53 -1.99 -20.63 10.69
N GLY A 54 -1.34 -20.62 11.86
CA GLY A 54 0.02 -21.13 12.04
C GLY A 54 1.10 -20.22 11.43
N THR A 55 2.37 -20.61 11.58
CA THR A 55 3.54 -19.89 11.06
C THR A 55 4.59 -20.86 10.54
N GLY A 56 5.47 -20.38 9.67
CA GLY A 56 6.58 -21.15 9.12
C GLY A 56 6.12 -22.41 8.38
N ARG A 57 6.61 -23.57 8.82
CA ARG A 57 6.20 -24.85 8.23
C ARG A 57 4.73 -25.20 8.50
N ARG A 58 4.14 -24.62 9.55
CA ARG A 58 2.75 -24.82 9.95
C ARG A 58 1.82 -23.75 9.41
N PHE A 59 2.31 -22.80 8.62
CA PHE A 59 1.43 -21.83 7.97
C PHE A 59 0.52 -22.54 6.97
N ARG A 60 -0.78 -22.53 7.24
CA ARG A 60 -1.81 -23.20 6.43
C ARG A 60 -2.78 -22.24 5.76
N GLY A 61 -2.85 -20.98 6.21
CA GLY A 61 -3.93 -20.11 5.77
C GLY A 61 -4.00 -18.80 6.50
N ILE A 62 -5.04 -18.04 6.19
CA ILE A 62 -5.41 -16.80 6.86
C ILE A 62 -6.90 -16.80 7.17
N TYR A 63 -7.27 -16.19 8.30
CA TYR A 63 -8.63 -15.89 8.68
C TYR A 63 -8.89 -14.39 8.50
N HIS A 64 -9.98 -14.01 7.87
CA HIS A 64 -10.42 -12.63 7.72
C HIS A 64 -11.41 -12.28 8.83
N LEU A 65 -11.02 -11.41 9.76
CA LEU A 65 -11.78 -11.17 10.99
C LEU A 65 -13.14 -10.51 10.74
N LEU A 66 -13.20 -9.55 9.80
CA LEU A 66 -14.43 -8.81 9.49
C LEU A 66 -15.44 -9.63 8.68
N ASN A 67 -14.96 -10.43 7.73
CA ASN A 67 -15.80 -11.18 6.80
C ASN A 67 -16.11 -12.60 7.30
N ASP A 68 -15.57 -12.98 8.47
CA ASP A 68 -15.66 -14.31 9.05
C ASP A 68 -15.37 -15.42 8.03
N ARG A 69 -14.24 -15.27 7.31
CA ARG A 69 -13.89 -16.13 6.19
C ARG A 69 -12.46 -16.62 6.30
N ILE A 70 -12.25 -17.90 6.07
CA ILE A 70 -10.97 -18.57 6.15
C ILE A 70 -10.52 -18.91 4.73
N GLN A 71 -9.24 -18.71 4.47
CA GLN A 71 -8.57 -19.15 3.27
C GLN A 71 -7.45 -20.10 3.65
N LEU A 72 -7.57 -21.36 3.24
CA LEU A 72 -6.53 -22.37 3.43
C LEU A 72 -5.73 -22.54 2.14
N PHE A 73 -4.42 -22.40 2.26
CA PHE A 73 -3.49 -22.55 1.15
C PHE A 73 -3.01 -24.01 1.11
N GLU A 74 -3.41 -24.74 0.07
CA GLU A 74 -3.02 -26.13 -0.08
C GLU A 74 -1.66 -26.25 -0.78
N ARG A 75 -0.78 -27.07 -0.21
CA ARG A 75 0.50 -27.46 -0.80
C ARG A 75 0.41 -28.88 -1.34
N LYS A 76 0.65 -29.07 -2.64
CA LYS A 76 0.75 -30.41 -3.24
C LYS A 76 2.15 -30.62 -3.82
N GLY A 77 2.88 -31.59 -3.28
CA GLY A 77 4.22 -31.94 -3.78
C GLY A 77 5.29 -30.86 -3.60
N GLY A 78 5.09 -29.90 -2.68
CA GLY A 78 5.98 -28.75 -2.52
C GLY A 78 5.66 -27.57 -3.45
N GLU A 79 4.69 -27.73 -4.35
CA GLU A 79 4.15 -26.66 -5.19
C GLU A 79 2.77 -26.20 -4.67
N TRP A 80 2.50 -24.91 -4.82
CA TRP A 80 1.24 -24.29 -4.41
C TRP A 80 0.13 -24.60 -5.41
N LEU A 81 -1.02 -25.07 -4.92
CA LEU A 81 -2.21 -25.23 -5.76
C LEU A 81 -2.84 -23.87 -6.07
N SER A 82 -3.41 -23.72 -7.26
CA SER A 82 -3.79 -22.44 -7.86
C SER A 82 -4.98 -21.72 -7.20
N ALA A 83 -5.67 -22.33 -6.24
CA ALA A 83 -6.79 -21.70 -5.54
C ALA A 83 -6.82 -22.12 -4.07
N ALA A 84 -6.94 -21.13 -3.17
CA ALA A 84 -7.16 -21.38 -1.75
C ALA A 84 -8.53 -22.02 -1.53
N ARG A 85 -8.62 -22.99 -0.60
CA ARG A 85 -9.89 -23.51 -0.12
C ARG A 85 -10.52 -22.47 0.79
N LEU A 86 -11.77 -22.10 0.50
CA LEU A 86 -12.48 -21.04 1.21
C LEU A 86 -13.51 -21.68 2.15
N ILE A 87 -13.43 -21.34 3.43
CA ILE A 87 -14.35 -21.81 4.46
C ILE A 87 -15.01 -20.59 5.09
N ASN A 88 -16.33 -20.63 5.26
CA ASN A 88 -17.07 -19.55 5.92
C ASN A 88 -17.31 -19.93 7.37
N GLY A 89 -17.02 -19.00 8.29
CA GLY A 89 -17.26 -19.18 9.71
C GLY A 89 -16.11 -19.85 10.46
N LEU A 90 -15.67 -19.21 11.53
CA LEU A 90 -14.68 -19.76 12.46
C LEU A 90 -15.18 -21.02 13.21
N SER A 91 -16.50 -21.15 13.38
CA SER A 91 -17.15 -22.31 14.01
C SER A 91 -17.56 -23.41 13.02
N SER A 92 -17.10 -23.34 11.75
CA SER A 92 -17.46 -24.33 10.74
C SER A 92 -16.79 -25.68 11.00
N SER A 93 -17.56 -26.77 10.90
CA SER A 93 -17.02 -28.13 10.98
C SER A 93 -16.03 -28.44 9.86
N GLU A 94 -16.15 -27.76 8.71
CA GLU A 94 -15.20 -27.90 7.62
C GLU A 94 -13.79 -27.43 8.01
N LEU A 95 -13.69 -26.47 8.94
CA LEU A 95 -12.41 -26.02 9.48
C LEU A 95 -11.79 -27.12 10.35
N ASP A 96 -12.58 -27.71 11.24
CA ASP A 96 -12.14 -28.79 12.13
C ASP A 96 -11.63 -29.99 11.31
N GLU A 97 -12.34 -30.34 10.23
CA GLU A 97 -11.90 -31.39 9.30
C GLU A 97 -10.59 -31.04 8.57
N ALA A 98 -10.38 -29.76 8.23
CA ALA A 98 -9.26 -29.33 7.41
C ALA A 98 -7.95 -29.15 8.21
N ILE A 99 -8.02 -28.62 9.44
CA ILE A 99 -6.83 -28.28 10.24
C ILE A 99 -6.79 -28.95 11.63
N GLY A 100 -7.83 -29.70 12.01
CA GLY A 100 -7.84 -30.49 13.24
C GLY A 100 -7.67 -29.61 14.49
N THR A 101 -6.75 -29.99 15.37
CA THR A 101 -6.48 -29.27 16.64
C THR A 101 -6.02 -27.82 16.45
N ASP A 102 -5.49 -27.47 15.27
CA ASP A 102 -5.10 -26.08 14.97
C ASP A 102 -6.33 -25.16 14.88
N ALA A 103 -7.56 -25.70 14.71
CA ALA A 103 -8.80 -24.93 14.69
C ALA A 103 -9.14 -24.32 16.05
N ASP A 104 -8.94 -25.07 17.13
CA ASP A 104 -9.19 -24.58 18.48
C ASP A 104 -8.18 -23.51 18.89
N LEU A 105 -6.89 -23.71 18.53
CA LEU A 105 -5.86 -22.69 18.71
C LEU A 105 -6.21 -21.39 17.97
N LEU A 106 -6.64 -21.48 16.71
CA LEU A 106 -7.08 -20.32 15.95
C LEU A 106 -8.26 -19.60 16.62
N ARG A 107 -9.23 -20.35 17.16
CA ARG A 107 -10.38 -19.78 17.87
C ARG A 107 -9.96 -19.01 19.11
N GLU A 108 -9.08 -19.59 19.92
CA GLU A 108 -8.53 -18.96 21.12
C GLU A 108 -7.74 -17.68 20.77
N GLU A 109 -6.88 -17.75 19.75
CA GLU A 109 -6.11 -16.58 19.29
C GLU A 109 -7.03 -15.46 18.77
N VAL A 110 -8.04 -15.79 17.97
CA VAL A 110 -9.00 -14.81 17.44
C VAL A 110 -9.84 -14.19 18.55
N GLU A 111 -10.24 -14.98 19.56
CA GLU A 111 -10.95 -14.46 20.73
C GLU A 111 -10.08 -13.46 21.49
N LEU A 112 -8.82 -13.80 21.72
CA LEU A 112 -7.86 -12.92 22.39
C LEU A 112 -7.63 -11.63 21.59
N VAL A 113 -7.42 -11.74 20.27
CA VAL A 113 -7.24 -10.59 19.39
C VAL A 113 -8.48 -9.71 19.37
N ARG A 114 -9.69 -10.27 19.30
CA ARG A 114 -10.93 -9.49 19.37
C ARG A 114 -11.11 -8.77 20.71
N GLY A 115 -10.59 -9.34 21.80
CA GLY A 115 -10.65 -8.74 23.13
C GLY A 115 -9.57 -7.70 23.41
N ALA A 116 -8.40 -7.81 22.75
CA ALA A 116 -7.22 -6.99 23.05
C ALA A 116 -6.86 -5.95 21.97
N SER A 117 -7.28 -6.15 20.72
CA SER A 117 -6.93 -5.28 19.59
C SER A 117 -8.06 -4.30 19.22
N HIS A 118 -7.73 -3.34 18.36
CA HIS A 118 -8.70 -2.36 17.87
C HIS A 118 -9.51 -2.92 16.70
N GLY A 119 -10.79 -2.59 16.65
CA GLY A 119 -11.60 -2.77 15.43
C GLY A 119 -11.17 -1.77 14.36
N PHE A 120 -11.30 -2.15 13.08
CA PHE A 120 -10.97 -1.24 11.99
C PHE A 120 -11.96 -0.07 11.93
N ASP A 121 -11.43 1.15 12.01
CA ASP A 121 -12.16 2.40 11.83
C ASP A 121 -11.55 3.21 10.66
N ALA A 122 -12.38 3.51 9.67
CA ALA A 122 -11.93 4.16 8.44
C ALA A 122 -11.48 5.60 8.67
N GLU A 123 -12.12 6.33 9.60
CA GLU A 123 -11.76 7.71 9.93
C GLU A 123 -10.38 7.77 10.61
N SER A 124 -10.17 6.95 11.63
CA SER A 124 -8.89 6.83 12.35
C SER A 124 -7.76 6.38 11.41
N TYR A 125 -8.05 5.49 10.46
CA TYR A 125 -7.10 5.10 9.41
C TYR A 125 -6.71 6.29 8.51
N LEU A 126 -7.70 7.06 8.03
CA LEU A 126 -7.45 8.22 7.16
C LEU A 126 -6.71 9.35 7.89
N LEU A 127 -6.83 9.44 9.22
CA LEU A 127 -6.07 10.35 10.06
C LEU A 127 -4.66 9.83 10.40
N GLY A 128 -4.32 8.60 10.01
CA GLY A 128 -3.04 7.96 10.30
C GLY A 128 -2.85 7.59 11.78
N LEU A 129 -3.95 7.43 12.52
CA LEU A 129 -3.97 7.03 13.93
C LEU A 129 -4.09 5.51 14.10
N LEU A 130 -4.68 4.84 13.11
CA LEU A 130 -4.91 3.40 13.09
C LEU A 130 -4.35 2.80 11.81
N THR A 131 -3.79 1.58 11.90
CA THR A 131 -3.32 0.82 10.75
C THR A 131 -4.04 -0.51 10.64
N PRO A 132 -4.72 -0.80 9.50
CA PRO A 132 -5.21 -2.14 9.24
C PRO A 132 -4.01 -3.07 9.01
N VAL A 133 -3.98 -4.19 9.74
CA VAL A 133 -2.90 -5.18 9.70
C VAL A 133 -3.34 -6.41 8.94
N PHE A 134 -2.52 -6.79 7.96
CA PHE A 134 -2.69 -7.95 7.11
C PHE A 134 -1.50 -8.88 7.30
N PHE A 135 -1.78 -10.18 7.25
CA PHE A 135 -0.81 -11.26 7.42
C PHE A 135 -0.74 -12.08 6.13
N GLY A 136 0.46 -12.44 5.68
CA GLY A 136 0.61 -13.30 4.51
C GLY A 136 2.04 -13.62 4.07
N SER A 137 2.14 -14.17 2.87
CA SER A 137 3.39 -14.43 2.15
C SER A 137 3.28 -13.89 0.74
N ALA A 138 3.86 -12.71 0.51
CA ALA A 138 3.87 -12.08 -0.81
C ALA A 138 4.63 -12.91 -1.85
N LEU A 139 5.61 -13.73 -1.43
CA LEU A 139 6.36 -14.61 -2.35
C LEU A 139 5.44 -15.66 -2.99
N ASN A 140 4.45 -16.13 -2.23
CA ASN A 140 3.50 -17.14 -2.67
C ASN A 140 2.14 -16.53 -3.10
N GLY A 141 1.99 -15.20 -3.01
CA GLY A 141 0.73 -14.50 -3.28
C GLY A 141 -0.34 -14.67 -2.19
N GLU A 142 0.01 -15.23 -1.03
CA GLU A 142 -0.91 -15.54 0.07
C GLU A 142 -1.16 -14.27 0.91
N GLY A 143 -2.42 -13.92 1.18
CA GLY A 143 -2.76 -12.71 1.95
C GLY A 143 -2.62 -11.38 1.19
N THR A 144 -2.09 -11.42 -0.03
CA THR A 144 -1.91 -10.22 -0.86
C THR A 144 -3.23 -9.71 -1.45
N PRO A 145 -4.15 -10.56 -1.94
CA PRO A 145 -5.46 -10.10 -2.42
C PRO A 145 -6.24 -9.31 -1.38
N GLU A 146 -6.23 -9.76 -0.12
CA GLU A 146 -6.96 -9.12 0.98
C GLU A 146 -6.44 -7.70 1.26
N LEU A 147 -5.11 -7.54 1.23
CA LEU A 147 -4.47 -6.23 1.33
C LEU A 147 -4.85 -5.34 0.14
N MET A 148 -4.85 -5.88 -1.09
CA MET A 148 -5.18 -5.10 -2.29
C MET A 148 -6.65 -4.67 -2.30
N ASP A 149 -7.57 -5.55 -1.91
CA ASP A 149 -9.00 -5.25 -1.82
C ASP A 149 -9.25 -4.14 -0.79
N ALA A 150 -8.63 -4.24 0.39
CA ALA A 150 -8.70 -3.20 1.40
C ALA A 150 -8.06 -1.88 0.92
N PHE A 151 -6.92 -1.96 0.21
CA PHE A 151 -6.26 -0.78 -0.34
C PHE A 151 -7.16 -0.05 -1.34
N VAL A 152 -7.78 -0.76 -2.29
CA VAL A 152 -8.71 -0.16 -3.25
C VAL A 152 -9.93 0.43 -2.55
N THR A 153 -10.42 -0.21 -1.50
CA THR A 153 -11.65 0.20 -0.80
C THR A 153 -11.43 1.40 0.12
N HIS A 154 -10.31 1.45 0.84
CA HIS A 154 -10.11 2.40 1.93
C HIS A 154 -9.03 3.45 1.66
N ALA A 155 -8.05 3.21 0.78
CA ALA A 155 -6.99 4.18 0.55
C ALA A 155 -7.55 5.49 -0.03
N PRO A 156 -7.03 6.64 0.39
CA PRO A 156 -7.54 7.92 -0.06
C PRO A 156 -7.27 8.11 -1.56
N SER A 157 -8.27 8.69 -2.23
CA SER A 157 -8.08 9.29 -3.55
C SER A 157 -7.09 10.49 -3.47
N PRO A 158 -6.63 11.05 -4.60
CA PRO A 158 -5.74 12.21 -4.59
C PRO A 158 -6.30 13.31 -3.67
N VAL A 159 -5.49 13.73 -2.69
CA VAL A 159 -5.91 14.71 -1.69
C VAL A 159 -5.50 16.13 -2.09
N PRO A 160 -6.21 17.16 -1.62
CA PRO A 160 -5.82 18.55 -1.80
C PRO A 160 -4.40 18.85 -1.28
N ARG A 161 -3.76 19.84 -1.89
CA ARG A 161 -2.41 20.28 -1.50
C ARG A 161 -2.38 21.74 -1.11
N HIS A 162 -1.80 22.02 0.05
CA HIS A 162 -1.47 23.37 0.48
C HIS A 162 -0.32 23.95 -0.36
N THR A 163 -0.47 25.22 -0.73
CA THR A 163 0.56 26.07 -1.33
C THR A 163 0.68 27.35 -0.52
N ASP A 164 1.65 28.20 -0.85
CA ASP A 164 1.86 29.48 -0.15
C ASP A 164 0.67 30.46 -0.32
N ALA A 165 -0.14 30.30 -1.38
CA ALA A 165 -1.24 31.19 -1.69
C ALA A 165 -2.62 30.64 -1.30
N ARG A 166 -2.86 29.34 -1.56
CA ARG A 166 -4.16 28.69 -1.32
C ARG A 166 -4.02 27.17 -1.27
N VAL A 167 -5.12 26.50 -0.89
CA VAL A 167 -5.27 25.06 -1.13
C VAL A 167 -5.63 24.82 -2.60
N VAL A 168 -4.96 23.86 -3.22
CA VAL A 168 -5.29 23.35 -4.56
C VAL A 168 -6.04 22.04 -4.39
N ASP A 169 -7.30 22.04 -4.82
CA ASP A 169 -8.16 20.86 -4.79
C ASP A 169 -7.84 19.95 -6.00
N SER A 170 -7.81 18.64 -5.77
CA SER A 170 -7.56 17.64 -6.81
C SER A 170 -8.61 17.61 -7.91
N GLU A 171 -9.83 18.03 -7.60
CA GLU A 171 -10.96 18.08 -8.55
C GLU A 171 -10.93 19.33 -9.45
N GLU A 172 -10.00 20.28 -9.21
CA GLU A 172 -9.86 21.43 -10.08
C GLU A 172 -9.52 21.03 -11.52
N GLN A 173 -10.15 21.68 -12.49
CA GLN A 173 -9.98 21.35 -13.91
C GLN A 173 -8.61 21.77 -14.46
N LYS A 174 -7.97 22.78 -13.85
CA LYS A 174 -6.69 23.30 -14.32
C LYS A 174 -5.55 22.39 -13.89
N PHE A 175 -4.66 22.07 -14.83
CA PHE A 175 -3.47 21.27 -14.56
C PHE A 175 -2.54 21.99 -13.59
N THR A 176 -2.22 21.31 -12.49
CA THR A 176 -1.17 21.71 -11.56
C THR A 176 -0.38 20.48 -11.11
N GLY A 177 0.87 20.69 -10.71
CA GLY A 177 1.69 19.63 -10.16
C GLY A 177 3.05 20.14 -9.71
N PHE A 178 3.78 19.30 -9.00
CA PHE A 178 5.08 19.66 -8.44
C PHE A 178 6.09 18.53 -8.65
N VAL A 179 7.34 18.92 -8.88
CA VAL A 179 8.45 17.97 -8.99
C VAL A 179 8.92 17.58 -7.59
N PHE A 180 8.95 16.29 -7.29
CA PHE A 180 9.37 15.78 -5.97
C PHE A 180 10.68 15.00 -6.03
N LYS A 181 11.14 14.61 -7.22
CA LYS A 181 12.39 13.88 -7.43
C LYS A 181 12.93 14.19 -8.82
N ILE A 182 14.25 14.34 -8.93
CA ILE A 182 14.95 14.37 -10.22
C ILE A 182 15.92 13.20 -10.25
N GLN A 183 15.87 12.40 -11.31
CA GLN A 183 16.80 11.31 -11.54
C GLN A 183 17.63 11.64 -12.78
N ALA A 184 18.95 11.69 -12.61
CA ALA A 184 19.86 11.80 -13.74
C ALA A 184 19.90 10.47 -14.50
N ASN A 185 19.95 10.54 -15.83
CA ASN A 185 20.35 9.39 -16.62
C ASN A 185 21.81 9.04 -16.30
N MET A 186 22.11 7.75 -16.22
CA MET A 186 23.46 7.26 -15.91
C MET A 186 24.33 7.11 -17.16
N ASP A 187 23.75 7.23 -18.36
CA ASP A 187 24.50 7.22 -19.62
C ASP A 187 25.33 8.51 -19.77
N PRO A 188 26.67 8.43 -19.80
CA PRO A 188 27.55 9.60 -19.95
C PRO A 188 27.33 10.38 -21.25
N ALA A 189 26.79 9.75 -22.30
CA ALA A 189 26.53 10.41 -23.58
C ALA A 189 25.25 11.27 -23.58
N HIS A 190 24.35 11.02 -22.63
CA HIS A 190 23.06 11.70 -22.52
C HIS A 190 22.90 12.32 -21.13
N HIS A 191 23.17 13.64 -21.03
CA HIS A 191 22.99 14.40 -19.78
C HIS A 191 21.52 14.67 -19.40
N ASP A 192 20.59 13.91 -19.97
CA ASP A 192 19.16 14.09 -19.77
C ASP A 192 18.75 13.65 -18.36
N ARG A 193 17.95 14.47 -17.71
CA ARG A 193 17.38 14.19 -16.40
C ARG A 193 15.89 13.97 -16.55
N ILE A 194 15.32 13.12 -15.72
CA ILE A 194 13.87 12.98 -15.61
C ILE A 194 13.44 13.62 -14.29
N ALA A 195 12.62 14.66 -14.40
CA ALA A 195 11.94 15.27 -13.27
C ALA A 195 10.60 14.56 -13.06
N PHE A 196 10.45 13.87 -11.92
CA PHE A 196 9.21 13.21 -11.53
C PHE A 196 8.26 14.25 -10.94
N LEU A 197 7.19 14.53 -11.68
CA LEU A 197 6.14 15.45 -11.30
C LEU A 197 4.93 14.65 -10.84
N ARG A 198 4.41 14.97 -9.65
CA ARG A 198 3.10 14.51 -9.21
C ARG A 198 2.05 15.53 -9.63
N ILE A 199 1.02 15.07 -10.34
CA ILE A 199 -0.12 15.89 -10.74
C ILE A 199 -0.99 16.09 -9.50
N THR A 200 -1.25 17.35 -9.15
CA THR A 200 -2.09 17.72 -8.01
C THR A 200 -3.54 17.87 -8.43
N SER A 201 -3.79 18.54 -9.57
CA SER A 201 -5.14 18.79 -10.08
C SER A 201 -5.16 18.79 -11.61
N GLY A 202 -6.35 18.65 -12.18
CA GLY A 202 -6.60 18.72 -13.61
C GLY A 202 -6.03 17.53 -14.37
N ARG A 203 -5.79 17.76 -15.66
CA ARG A 203 -5.37 16.72 -16.60
C ARG A 203 -4.17 17.16 -17.42
N PHE A 204 -3.18 16.29 -17.52
CA PHE A 204 -2.08 16.40 -18.45
C PHE A 204 -2.54 15.93 -19.84
N SER A 205 -2.27 16.73 -20.87
CA SER A 205 -2.43 16.28 -22.25
C SER A 205 -1.14 16.54 -23.01
N ARG A 206 -0.71 15.56 -23.81
CA ARG A 206 0.53 15.68 -24.57
C ARG A 206 0.54 16.94 -25.44
N GLY A 207 1.61 17.72 -25.33
CA GLY A 207 1.80 18.96 -26.08
C GLY A 207 1.12 20.19 -25.46
N MET A 208 0.50 20.06 -24.29
CA MET A 208 -0.09 21.20 -23.59
C MET A 208 0.97 22.24 -23.20
N ARG A 209 0.55 23.50 -23.09
CA ARG A 209 1.37 24.59 -22.56
C ARG A 209 1.06 24.77 -21.08
N VAL A 210 2.09 24.77 -20.26
CA VAL A 210 1.99 25.00 -18.81
C VAL A 210 2.86 26.17 -18.40
N TYR A 211 2.51 26.80 -17.29
CA TYR A 211 3.29 27.88 -16.71
C TYR A 211 4.27 27.34 -15.67
N HIS A 212 5.57 27.49 -15.92
CA HIS A 212 6.59 27.10 -14.96
C HIS A 212 6.86 28.25 -13.98
N VAL A 213 6.19 28.18 -12.83
CA VAL A 213 6.13 29.23 -11.79
C VAL A 213 7.52 29.78 -11.43
N ARG A 214 8.51 28.92 -11.14
CA ARG A 214 9.86 29.36 -10.73
C ARG A 214 10.57 30.21 -11.78
N THR A 215 10.37 29.91 -13.06
CA THR A 215 11.05 30.62 -14.16
C THR A 215 10.23 31.77 -14.73
N GLY A 216 8.95 31.86 -14.37
CA GLY A 216 8.01 32.83 -14.90
C GLY A 216 7.66 32.64 -16.38
N ARG A 217 7.92 31.46 -16.96
CA ARG A 217 7.80 31.20 -18.41
C ARG A 217 6.79 30.11 -18.72
N ASN A 218 6.14 30.24 -19.86
CA ASN A 218 5.33 29.17 -20.44
C ASN A 218 6.23 28.15 -21.13
N ILE A 219 6.08 26.87 -20.79
CA ILE A 219 6.78 25.75 -21.41
C ILE A 219 5.76 24.81 -22.05
N GLN A 220 6.18 24.07 -23.08
CA GLN A 220 5.35 23.06 -23.73
C GLN A 220 5.79 21.67 -23.30
N LEU A 221 4.85 20.82 -22.91
CA LEU A 221 5.14 19.47 -22.42
C LEU A 221 4.88 18.43 -23.52
N ASN A 222 5.85 18.23 -24.42
CA ASN A 222 5.71 17.32 -25.57
C ASN A 222 6.06 15.86 -25.26
N ASN A 223 7.02 15.65 -24.36
CA ASN A 223 7.67 14.36 -24.13
C ASN A 223 7.60 13.99 -22.64
N ALA A 224 6.39 13.87 -22.10
CA ALA A 224 6.20 13.29 -20.77
C ALA A 224 6.19 11.76 -20.87
N VAL A 225 6.79 11.09 -19.88
CA VAL A 225 6.76 9.63 -19.76
C VAL A 225 5.89 9.21 -18.59
N THR A 226 5.09 8.18 -18.76
CA THR A 226 4.42 7.46 -17.68
C THR A 226 5.20 6.21 -17.34
N PHE A 227 5.04 5.75 -16.10
CA PHE A 227 5.69 4.55 -15.58
C PHE A 227 4.62 3.47 -15.43
N MET A 228 4.34 2.73 -16.49
CA MET A 228 3.49 1.54 -16.41
C MET A 228 4.36 0.32 -16.15
N ALA A 229 4.26 -0.21 -14.93
CA ALA A 229 5.05 -1.32 -14.44
C ALA A 229 6.58 -1.09 -14.64
N SER A 230 7.23 -1.92 -15.46
CA SER A 230 8.67 -1.84 -15.74
C SER A 230 9.02 -1.04 -17.00
N ARG A 231 8.02 -0.50 -17.72
CA ARG A 231 8.20 0.17 -19.01
C ARG A 231 8.02 1.67 -18.88
N ARG A 232 8.86 2.42 -19.61
CA ARG A 232 8.68 3.86 -19.83
C ARG A 232 7.91 4.02 -21.12
N GLU A 233 6.70 4.55 -21.03
CA GLU A 233 5.84 4.78 -22.19
C GLU A 233 5.56 6.27 -22.32
N ALA A 234 5.33 6.73 -23.54
CA ALA A 234 4.97 8.12 -23.77
C ALA A 234 3.58 8.36 -23.17
N ALA A 235 3.48 9.31 -22.23
CA ALA A 235 2.22 9.67 -21.62
C ALA A 235 1.34 10.38 -22.65
N ALA A 236 0.18 9.80 -22.97
CA ALA A 236 -0.83 10.47 -23.80
C ALA A 236 -1.71 11.38 -22.94
N ASP A 237 -2.14 10.86 -21.79
CA ASP A 237 -3.03 11.49 -20.82
C ASP A 237 -2.62 11.05 -19.40
N ALA A 238 -2.83 11.91 -18.40
CA ALA A 238 -2.63 11.62 -16.98
C ALA A 238 -3.45 12.60 -16.12
N VAL A 239 -3.91 12.17 -14.95
CA VAL A 239 -4.83 12.93 -14.09
C VAL A 239 -4.24 13.20 -12.71
N ALA A 240 -4.95 13.96 -11.88
CA ALA A 240 -4.59 14.19 -10.47
C ALA A 240 -4.26 12.86 -9.77
N GLY A 241 -3.15 12.83 -9.03
CA GLY A 241 -2.61 11.62 -8.40
C GLY A 241 -1.51 10.92 -9.19
N ASP A 242 -1.56 10.99 -10.53
CA ASP A 242 -0.55 10.35 -11.38
C ASP A 242 0.83 10.99 -11.25
N ILE A 243 1.85 10.19 -11.57
CA ILE A 243 3.24 10.63 -11.63
C ILE A 243 3.71 10.56 -13.08
N ILE A 244 4.14 11.71 -13.61
CA ILE A 244 4.74 11.81 -14.95
C ILE A 244 6.21 12.22 -14.85
N GLY A 245 7.02 11.68 -15.75
CA GLY A 245 8.42 12.07 -15.91
C GLY A 245 8.57 13.13 -17.00
N LEU A 246 9.14 14.27 -16.67
CA LEU A 246 9.46 15.33 -17.61
C LEU A 246 10.94 15.29 -17.96
N HIS A 247 11.26 15.22 -19.26
CA HIS A 247 12.63 15.37 -19.73
C HIS A 247 13.14 16.77 -19.42
N ASN A 248 14.33 16.82 -18.85
CA ASN A 248 14.91 18.03 -18.32
C ASN A 248 16.39 18.13 -18.71
N HIS A 249 16.73 19.22 -19.38
CA HIS A 249 18.12 19.58 -19.72
C HIS A 249 18.72 20.61 -18.73
N GLY A 250 18.20 20.64 -17.49
CA GLY A 250 18.66 21.53 -16.41
C GLY A 250 17.77 22.75 -16.14
N THR A 251 16.68 22.92 -16.87
CA THR A 251 15.72 24.03 -16.70
C THR A 251 14.71 23.79 -15.57
N ILE A 252 14.41 22.53 -15.29
CA ILE A 252 13.60 22.06 -14.16
C ILE A 252 14.56 21.69 -13.02
N GLN A 253 14.40 22.32 -11.86
CA GLN A 253 15.23 22.13 -10.67
C GLN A 253 14.29 22.08 -9.49
#